data_AF-A0A5K0XNT3-F1
#
_entry.id   AF-A0A5K0XNT3-F1
#
_cell.length_a   1.000
_cell.length_b   1.000
_cell.length_c   1.000
_cell.angle_alpha   90.00
_cell.angle_beta   90.00
_cell.angle_gamma   90.00
#
_symmetry.space_group_name_H-M   'P 1'
#
loop_
_entity.id
_entity.type
_entity.pdbx_description
1 polymer ?
#
loop_
_entity_poly.entity_id
_entity_poly.type
_entity_poly.pdbx_seq_one_letter_code
_entity_poly.pdbx_strand_id
1 'polypeptide(L)'
;DYSAQLLIPTIFEFLKQFDGGLEEIKRFNHKKVIAMGKMLAEAGGTGLGTSPELSSSMIMVGLPAGLKIRSDKDTMRLRAHLRVNFEVEVPIYY
;
A
#
# COMPACT_ATOMS: atom_id res chain seq x y z
N ASP A 1 0.44 -6.46 -26.97
CA ASP A 1 0.03 -5.09 -27.33
C ASP A 1 1.00 -4.14 -26.67
N TYR A 2 1.60 -3.22 -27.44
CA TYR A 2 2.55 -2.22 -26.96
C TYR A 2 1.93 -0.80 -26.82
N SER A 3 0.60 -0.70 -26.89
CA SER A 3 -0.15 0.55 -26.82
C SER A 3 0.20 1.38 -25.58
N ALA A 4 0.36 0.74 -24.42
CA ALA A 4 0.75 1.42 -23.18
C ALA A 4 2.14 2.08 -23.26
N GLN A 5 3.09 1.47 -23.97
CA GLN A 5 4.44 2.00 -24.13
C GLN A 5 4.46 3.28 -24.98
N LEU A 6 3.50 3.45 -25.91
CA LEU A 6 3.37 4.66 -26.72
C LEU A 6 2.98 5.89 -25.87
N LEU A 7 2.42 5.69 -24.68
CA LEU A 7 2.01 6.77 -23.76
C LEU A 7 3.14 7.23 -22.83
N ILE A 8 4.29 6.56 -22.81
CA ILE A 8 5.42 6.89 -21.93
C ILE A 8 5.80 8.38 -22.03
N PRO A 9 5.97 8.97 -23.23
CA PRO A 9 6.30 10.40 -23.34
C PRO A 9 5.23 11.30 -22.69
N THR A 10 3.95 11.01 -22.92
CA THR A 10 2.83 11.75 -22.34
C THR A 10 2.81 11.66 -20.81
N ILE A 11 3.16 10.50 -20.23
CA ILE A 11 3.26 10.31 -18.78
C ILE A 11 4.36 11.21 -18.21
N PHE A 12 5.52 11.32 -18.88
CA PHE A 12 6.58 12.21 -18.41
C PHE A 12 6.16 13.69 -18.45
N GLU A 13 5.42 14.11 -19.49
CA GLU A 13 4.86 15.48 -19.51
C GLU A 13 3.84 15.71 -18.39
N PHE A 14 3.00 14.72 -18.08
CA PHE A 14 2.10 14.79 -16.93
C PHE A 14 2.86 14.91 -15.61
N LEU A 15 3.93 14.13 -15.41
CA LEU A 15 4.73 14.17 -14.19
C LEU A 15 5.44 15.53 -13.97
N LYS A 16 5.75 16.26 -15.05
CA LYS A 16 6.33 17.62 -14.96
C LYS A 16 5.35 18.67 -14.41
N GLN A 17 4.04 18.39 -14.39
CA GLN A 17 3.04 19.31 -13.84
C GLN A 17 3.05 19.36 -12.31
N PHE A 18 3.69 18.39 -11.66
CA PHE A 18 3.88 18.38 -10.22
C PHE A 18 5.17 19.13 -9.87
N ASP A 19 5.09 20.05 -8.91
CA ASP A 19 6.29 20.68 -8.34
C ASP A 19 7.24 19.58 -7.85
N GLY A 20 8.52 19.65 -8.26
CA GLY A 20 9.54 18.64 -7.95
C GLY A 20 9.37 17.27 -8.65
N GLY A 21 8.37 17.12 -9.52
CA GLY A 21 8.18 15.99 -10.44
C GLY A 21 8.13 14.62 -9.76
N LEU A 22 8.76 13.62 -10.39
CA LEU A 22 8.74 12.24 -9.92
C LEU A 22 9.35 12.06 -8.51
N GLU A 23 10.41 12.80 -8.19
CA GLU A 23 11.10 12.67 -6.90
C GLU A 23 10.27 13.25 -5.75
N GLU A 24 9.49 14.31 -6.00
CA GLU A 24 8.47 14.81 -5.09
C GLU A 24 7.45 13.72 -4.76
N ILE A 25 6.90 13.08 -5.79
CA ILE A 25 5.87 12.04 -5.66
C ILE A 25 6.40 10.86 -4.84
N LYS A 26 7.61 10.39 -5.14
CA LYS A 26 8.26 9.30 -4.38
C LYS A 26 8.40 9.67 -2.90
N ARG A 27 8.91 10.87 -2.61
CA ARG A 27 9.09 11.37 -1.24
C ARG A 27 7.76 11.51 -0.51
N PHE A 28 6.73 12.02 -1.18
CA PHE A 28 5.39 12.18 -0.62
C PHE A 28 4.77 10.81 -0.29
N ASN A 29 4.78 9.88 -1.23
CA ASN A 29 4.24 8.53 -1.05
C ASN A 29 4.94 7.78 0.09
N HIS A 30 6.28 7.86 0.15
CA HIS A 30 7.07 7.28 1.24
C HIS A 30 6.66 7.85 2.61
N LYS A 31 6.62 9.17 2.75
CA LYS A 31 6.20 9.81 4.02
C LYS A 31 4.79 9.40 4.42
N LYS A 32 3.85 9.38 3.47
CA LYS A 32 2.46 9.01 3.73
C LYS A 32 2.31 7.56 4.13
N VAL A 33 2.98 6.64 3.44
CA VAL A 33 2.85 5.22 3.74
C VAL A 33 3.44 4.86 5.11
N ILE A 34 4.55 5.50 5.51
CA ILE A 34 5.11 5.34 6.86
C ILE A 34 4.12 5.83 7.91
N ALA A 35 3.54 7.03 7.72
CA ALA A 35 2.60 7.60 8.68
C ALA A 35 1.36 6.70 8.86
N MET A 36 0.77 6.24 7.75
CA MET A 36 -0.39 5.36 7.78
C MET A 36 -0.07 3.98 8.34
N GLY A 37 1.08 3.41 7.98
CA GLY A 37 1.53 2.13 8.52
C GLY A 37 1.71 2.16 10.03
N LYS A 38 2.34 3.22 10.57
CA LYS A 38 2.49 3.40 12.02
C LYS A 38 1.14 3.53 12.72
N MET A 39 0.23 4.33 12.16
CA MET A 39 -1.13 4.48 12.68
C MET A 39 -1.88 3.13 12.75
N LEU A 40 -1.79 2.32 11.69
CA LEU A 40 -2.43 0.99 11.65
C LEU A 40 -1.79 0.01 12.63
N ALA A 41 -0.46 0.00 12.73
CA ALA A 41 0.27 -0.85 13.65
C ALA A 41 -0.11 -0.52 15.11
N GLU A 42 -0.18 0.77 15.45
CA GLU A 42 -0.59 1.22 16.78
C GLU A 42 -2.05 0.85 17.08
N ALA A 43 -2.98 1.14 16.16
CA ALA A 43 -4.40 0.80 16.33
C ALA A 43 -4.64 -0.72 16.42
N GLY A 44 -3.82 -1.53 15.74
CA GLY A 44 -3.89 -2.98 15.77
C GLY A 44 -3.13 -3.63 16.93
N GLY A 45 -2.32 -2.87 17.69
CA GLY A 45 -1.37 -3.44 18.65
C GLY A 45 -0.36 -4.40 17.99
N THR A 46 0.02 -4.13 16.75
CA THR A 46 0.94 -4.93 15.95
C THR A 46 2.18 -4.13 15.53
N GLY A 47 3.06 -4.73 14.73
CA GLY A 47 4.26 -4.09 14.21
C GLY A 47 4.22 -3.87 12.70
N LEU A 48 5.19 -3.08 12.22
CA LEU A 48 5.50 -2.98 10.80
C LEU A 48 6.28 -4.22 10.35
N GLY A 49 6.04 -4.67 9.12
CA GLY A 49 6.72 -5.82 8.54
C GLY A 49 8.11 -5.53 7.96
N THR A 50 8.50 -4.25 7.86
CA THR A 50 9.83 -3.81 7.41
C THR A 50 10.18 -2.48 8.07
N SER A 51 11.46 -2.10 8.00
CA SER A 51 11.92 -0.80 8.48
C SER A 51 11.29 0.33 7.65
N PRO A 52 10.84 1.45 8.26
CA PRO A 52 10.29 2.60 7.53
C PRO A 52 11.19 3.10 6.40
N GLU A 53 12.51 3.12 6.62
CA GLU A 53 13.52 3.60 5.67
C GLU A 53 13.62 2.73 4.40
N LEU A 54 13.22 1.46 4.50
CA LEU A 54 13.22 0.50 3.39
C LEU A 54 11.85 0.41 2.69
N SER A 55 10.84 1.12 3.20
CA SER A 55 9.52 1.17 2.59
C SER A 55 9.52 2.16 1.43
N SER A 56 8.97 1.81 0.27
CA SER A 56 8.77 2.77 -0.83
C SER A 56 7.38 3.40 -0.72
N SER A 57 6.46 3.07 -1.64
CA SER A 57 5.07 3.54 -1.61
C SER A 57 4.09 2.51 -1.02
N MET A 58 4.60 1.44 -0.42
CA MET A 58 3.82 0.38 0.24
C MET A 58 4.50 -0.01 1.55
N ILE A 59 3.70 -0.40 2.55
CA ILE A 59 4.18 -0.87 3.84
C ILE A 59 3.35 -2.07 4.28
N MET A 60 4.02 -3.06 4.89
CA MET A 60 3.36 -4.22 5.49
C MET A 60 3.10 -3.95 6.98
N VAL A 61 1.92 -4.33 7.46
CA VAL A 61 1.51 -4.20 8.86
C VAL A 61 1.01 -5.56 9.33
N GLY A 62 1.39 -5.97 10.54
CA GLY A 62 0.89 -7.20 11.13
C GLY A 62 -0.61 -7.14 11.37
N LEU A 63 -1.31 -8.24 11.11
CA LEU A 63 -2.74 -8.33 11.42
C LEU A 63 -2.95 -8.59 12.92
N PRO A 64 -3.93 -7.93 13.57
CA PRO A 64 -4.23 -8.17 14.98
C PRO A 64 -4.70 -9.61 15.20
N ALA A 65 -4.20 -10.24 16.27
CA ALA A 65 -4.54 -11.63 16.62
C ALA A 65 -6.05 -11.87 16.82
N GLY A 66 -6.81 -10.81 17.16
CA GLY A 66 -8.28 -10.85 17.28
C GLY A 66 -9.02 -11.23 15.98
N LEU A 67 -8.39 -11.06 14.81
CA LEU A 67 -8.96 -11.48 13.52
C LEU A 67 -8.91 -13.00 13.31
N LYS A 68 -8.13 -13.73 14.13
CA LYS A 68 -8.06 -15.20 14.12
C LYS A 68 -7.79 -15.82 12.74
N ILE A 69 -6.95 -15.17 11.93
CA ILE A 69 -6.49 -15.71 10.65
C ILE A 69 -5.57 -16.91 10.92
N ARG A 70 -5.93 -18.10 10.41
CA ARG A 70 -5.19 -19.35 10.64
C ARG A 70 -4.90 -20.11 9.36
N SER A 71 -5.19 -19.52 8.21
CA SER A 71 -5.00 -20.11 6.89
C SER A 71 -5.08 -19.07 5.79
N ASP A 72 -4.57 -19.41 4.60
CA ASP A 72 -4.80 -18.63 3.37
C ASP A 72 -6.29 -18.46 3.04
N LYS A 73 -7.13 -19.43 3.41
CA LYS A 73 -8.57 -19.31 3.20
C LYS A 73 -9.17 -18.18 4.04
N ASP A 74 -8.66 -17.97 5.25
CA ASP A 74 -9.10 -16.89 6.13
C ASP A 74 -8.64 -15.54 5.59
N THR A 75 -7.41 -15.44 5.05
CA THR A 75 -6.95 -14.20 4.39
C THR A 75 -7.79 -13.88 3.17
N MET A 76 -8.12 -14.86 2.32
CA MET A 76 -9.01 -14.65 1.17
C MET A 76 -10.40 -14.15 1.57
N ARG A 77 -10.97 -14.70 2.65
CA ARG A 77 -12.27 -14.23 3.19
C ARG A 77 -12.20 -12.79 3.68
N LEU A 78 -11.15 -12.44 4.41
CA LEU A 78 -10.95 -11.07 4.89
C LEU A 78 -10.78 -10.10 3.71
N ARG A 79 -9.96 -10.46 2.71
CA ARG A 79 -9.78 -9.66 1.48
C ARG A 79 -11.11 -9.43 0.76
N ALA A 80 -11.92 -10.48 0.60
CA ALA A 80 -13.23 -10.37 -0.02
C ALA A 80 -14.18 -9.49 0.80
N HIS A 81 -14.16 -9.61 2.13
CA HIS A 81 -14.98 -8.79 3.02
C HIS A 81 -14.61 -7.30 2.93
N LEU A 82 -13.32 -6.97 2.93
CA LEU A 82 -12.82 -5.61 2.74
C LEU A 82 -13.25 -5.03 1.39
N ARG A 83 -13.11 -5.81 0.31
CA ARG A 83 -13.50 -5.37 -1.03
C ARG A 83 -15.01 -5.15 -1.17
N VAL A 84 -15.83 -6.09 -0.69
CA VAL A 84 -17.28 -6.05 -0.92
C VAL A 84 -17.99 -5.04 -0.02
N ASN A 85 -17.55 -4.90 1.24
CA ASN A 85 -18.28 -4.08 2.22
C ASN A 85 -17.64 -2.71 2.45
N PHE A 86 -16.34 -2.56 2.16
CA PHE A 86 -15.61 -1.31 2.36
C PHE A 86 -15.00 -0.77 1.08
N GLU A 87 -15.13 -1.47 -0.05
CA GLU A 87 -14.57 -1.08 -1.35
C GLU A 87 -13.05 -0.87 -1.31
N VAL A 88 -12.37 -1.54 -0.37
CA VAL A 88 -10.92 -1.48 -0.19
C VAL A 88 -10.27 -2.79 -0.60
N GLU A 89 -9.29 -2.73 -1.51
CA GLU A 89 -8.41 -3.85 -1.80
C GLU A 89 -7.13 -3.79 -0.97
N VAL A 90 -6.88 -4.86 -0.21
CA VAL A 90 -5.66 -5.03 0.57
C VAL A 90 -5.03 -6.38 0.20
N PRO A 91 -3.77 -6.43 -0.23
CA PRO A 91 -3.01 -7.66 -0.30
C PRO A 91 -2.74 -8.19 1.11
N ILE A 92 -3.14 -9.43 1.40
CA ILE A 92 -2.95 -10.07 2.70
C ILE A 92 -2.24 -11.41 2.49
N TYR A 93 -1.21 -11.66 3.30
CA TYR A 93 -0.40 -12.86 3.30
C TYR A 93 -0.52 -13.57 4.65
N TYR A 94 -0.63 -14.90 4.65
CA TYR A 94 -0.64 -15.75 5.84
C TYR A 94 0.76 -16.28 6.14
#